data_AF-A0A933A958-F1
#
_entry.id   AF-A0A933A958-F1
#
_cell.length_a   1.000
_cell.length_b   1.000
_cell.length_c   1.000
_cell.angle_alpha   90.00
_cell.angle_beta   90.00
_cell.angle_gamma   90.00
#
_symmetry.space_group_name_H-M   'P 1'
#
loop_
_entity.id
_entity.type
_entity.pdbx_description
1 polymer ?
#
loop_
_entity_poly.entity_id
_entity_poly.type
_entity_poly.pdbx_seq_one_letter_code
_entity_poly.pdbx_strand_id
1 'polypeptide(L)' 'MTFQPQEAIYVGDAEEDVVGANRVGMVSVLIDRHGQGRNYGQKHTVKSLHDILGLV' A
#
# COMPACT_ATOMS: atom_id res chain seq x y z
N MET A 1 0.70 23.44 -7.15
CA MET A 1 1.49 22.50 -6.35
C MET A 1 1.34 21.14 -7.00
N THR A 2 2.43 20.49 -7.37
CA THR A 2 2.44 19.16 -8.02
C THR A 2 3.22 18.23 -7.10
N PHE A 3 2.66 17.06 -6.83
CA PHE A 3 3.30 16.03 -6.00
C PHE A 3 3.88 14.94 -6.89
N GLN A 4 5.01 14.37 -6.46
CA GLN A 4 5.65 13.23 -7.08
C GLN A 4 5.04 11.92 -6.54
N PRO A 5 5.01 10.84 -7.34
CA PRO A 5 4.51 9.54 -6.87
C PRO A 5 5.19 9.04 -5.59
N GLN A 6 6.49 9.31 -5.41
CA GLN A 6 7.27 8.92 -4.23
C GLN A 6 6.79 9.61 -2.94
N GLU A 7 6.02 10.68 -3.05
CA GLU A 7 5.42 11.41 -1.94
C GLU A 7 4.02 10.89 -1.57
N ALA A 8 3.53 9.85 -2.25
CA ALA A 8 2.20 9.30 -2.06
C ALA A 8 2.23 7.83 -1.59
N ILE A 9 1.24 7.48 -0.77
CA ILE A 9 0.95 6.11 -0.32
C ILE A 9 -0.32 5.62 -1.01
N TYR A 10 -0.26 4.42 -1.58
CA TYR A 10 -1.42 3.64 -1.98
C TYR A 10 -1.76 2.62 -0.89
N VAL A 11 -3.05 2.49 -0.55
CA VAL A 11 -3.55 1.46 0.38
C VAL A 11 -4.76 0.77 -0.22
N GLY A 12 -4.71 -0.55 -0.35
CA GLY A 12 -5.83 -1.37 -0.83
C GLY A 12 -5.53 -2.86 -0.75
N ASP A 13 -6.44 -3.69 -1.27
CA ASP A 13 -6.40 -5.16 -1.20
C ASP A 13 -6.28 -5.84 -2.57
N ALA A 14 -6.40 -5.09 -3.66
CA ALA A 14 -6.25 -5.57 -5.03
C ALA A 14 -4.78 -5.71 -5.42
N GLU A 15 -4.44 -6.83 -6.06
CA GLU A 15 -3.08 -7.10 -6.54
C GLU A 15 -2.65 -6.12 -7.63
N GLU A 16 -3.51 -5.86 -8.63
CA GLU A 16 -3.19 -4.97 -9.74
C GLU A 16 -2.80 -3.56 -9.30
N ASP A 17 -3.45 -3.05 -8.24
CA ASP A 17 -3.20 -1.71 -7.74
C ASP A 17 -1.90 -1.64 -6.92
N VAL A 18 -1.59 -2.66 -6.11
CA VAL A 18 -0.31 -2.75 -5.39
C VAL A 18 0.84 -2.79 -6.40
N VAL A 19 0.72 -3.65 -7.42
CA VAL A 19 1.71 -3.76 -8.49
C VAL A 19 1.82 -2.45 -9.27
N GLY A 20 0.70 -1.79 -9.56
CA GLY A 20 0.65 -0.49 -10.23
C GLY A 20 1.36 0.60 -9.43
N ALA A 21 1.03 0.75 -8.15
CA ALA A 21 1.64 1.71 -7.23
C ALA A 21 3.17 1.52 -7.15
N ASN A 22 3.62 0.27 -7.02
CA ASN A 22 5.04 -0.06 -7.04
C ASN A 22 5.73 0.36 -8.35
N ARG A 23 5.11 0.12 -9.50
CA ARG A 23 5.68 0.45 -10.82
C ARG A 23 5.87 1.95 -11.03
N VAL A 24 5.00 2.78 -10.47
CA VAL A 24 5.10 4.25 -10.58
C VAL A 24 5.94 4.88 -9.47
N GLY A 25 6.45 4.08 -8.53
CA GLY A 25 7.32 4.54 -7.45
C GLY A 25 6.60 5.07 -6.22
N MET A 26 5.29 4.81 -6.07
CA MET A 26 4.56 5.08 -4.82
C MET A 26 4.93 4.05 -3.75
N VAL A 27 4.70 4.40 -2.48
CA VAL A 27 4.72 3.42 -1.39
C VAL A 27 3.39 2.65 -1.41
N SER A 28 3.42 1.34 -1.59
CA SER A 28 2.23 0.49 -1.57
C SER A 28 2.04 -0.22 -0.22
N VAL A 29 0.80 -0.25 0.26
CA VAL A 29 0.40 -0.92 1.50
C VAL A 29 -0.77 -1.86 1.19
N LEU A 30 -0.62 -3.14 1.53
CA LEU A 30 -1.70 -4.11 1.42
C LEU A 30 -2.54 -4.09 2.70
N ILE A 31 -3.86 -3.92 2.59
CA ILE A 31 -4.79 -4.10 3.71
C ILE A 31 -5.33 -5.53 3.75
N ASP A 32 -4.78 -6.35 4.64
CA ASP A 32 -5.16 -7.74 4.83
C ASP A 32 -6.08 -7.88 6.06
N ARG A 33 -7.35 -7.54 5.88
CA ARG A 33 -8.38 -7.59 6.95
C ARG A 33 -8.68 -9.01 7.43
N HIS A 34 -8.35 -10.01 6.61
CA HIS A 34 -8.71 -11.41 6.85
C HIS A 34 -7.50 -12.28 7.22
N GLY A 35 -6.28 -11.72 7.25
CA GLY A 35 -5.07 -12.46 7.58
C GLY A 35 -4.71 -13.52 6.55
N GLN A 36 -5.00 -13.27 5.26
CA GLN A 36 -4.66 -14.19 4.18
C GLN A 36 -3.14 -14.30 3.91
N GLY A 37 -2.34 -13.35 4.41
CA GLY A 37 -0.88 -13.39 4.29
C GLY A 37 -0.39 -13.20 2.85
N ARG A 38 -1.15 -12.50 2.01
CA ARG A 38 -0.81 -12.24 0.61
C ARG A 38 0.43 -11.35 0.50
N ASN A 39 1.21 -11.59 -0.56
CA ASN A 39 2.38 -10.77 -0.90
C ASN A 39 2.39 -10.50 -2.41
N TYR A 40 2.13 -9.24 -2.76
CA TYR A 40 2.13 -8.69 -4.12
C TYR A 40 3.35 -7.77 -4.35
N GLY A 41 4.33 -7.83 -3.45
CA GLY A 41 5.46 -6.90 -3.41
C GLY A 41 5.14 -5.58 -2.71
N GLN A 42 4.06 -5.49 -1.92
CA GLN A 42 3.79 -4.30 -1.13
C GLN A 42 4.92 -3.98 -0.14
N LYS A 43 5.10 -2.69 0.20
CA LYS A 43 6.10 -2.28 1.19
C LYS A 43 5.68 -2.62 2.63
N HIS A 44 4.39 -2.47 2.92
CA HIS A 44 3.80 -2.77 4.23
C HIS A 44 2.52 -3.58 4.07
N THR A 45 2.20 -4.38 5.08
CA THR A 45 0.87 -5.01 5.22
C THR A 45 0.25 -4.55 6.53
N VAL A 46 -1.01 -4.14 6.49
CA VAL A 46 -1.79 -3.70 7.65
C VAL A 46 -3.08 -4.50 7.75
N LYS A 47 -3.69 -4.58 8.93
CA LYS A 47 -4.98 -5.24 9.14
C LYS A 47 -6.15 -4.28 9.05
N SER A 48 -5.90 -3.00 9.32
CA SER A 48 -6.91 -1.94 9.29
C SER A 48 -6.33 -0.63 8.74
N LEU A 49 -7.20 0.30 8.33
CA LEU A 49 -6.75 1.65 7.97
C LEU A 49 -6.22 2.44 9.17
N HIS A 50 -6.59 2.06 10.40
CA HIS A 50 -6.08 2.71 11.59
C HIS A 50 -4.58 2.46 11.78
N ASP A 51 -4.10 1.28 11.38
CA ASP A 51 -2.70 0.88 11.48
C ASP A 51 -1.78 1.76 10.59
N ILE A 52 -2.34 2.46 9.59
CA ILE A 52 -1.59 3.40 8.73
C ILE A 52 -1.02 4.56 9.53
N LEU A 53 -1.69 4.97 10.62
CA LEU A 53 -1.23 6.07 11.47
C LEU A 53 0.13 5.78 12.12
N GLY A 54 0.57 4.53 12.17
CA GLY A 54 1.91 4.16 12.63
C GLY A 54 2.98 4.13 11.52
N LEU A 55 2.60 4.42 10.26
CA LEU A 55 3.48 4.39 9.09
C LEU A 55 3.83 5.79 8.56
N VAL A 56 3.10 6.83 8.98
CA VAL A 56 3.23 8.23 8.54
C VAL A 56 3.66 9.17 9.65
#